data_AF-A0A382ASP5-F1
#
_entry.id   AF-A0A382ASP5-F1
#
_cell.length_a   1.000
_cell.length_b   1.000
_cell.length_c   1.000
_cell.angle_alpha   90.00
_cell.angle_beta   90.00
_cell.angle_gamma   90.00
#
_symmetry.space_group_name_H-M   'P 1'
#
loop_
_entity.id
_entity.type
_entity.pdbx_description
1 polymer ?
#
loop_
_entity_poly.entity_id
_entity_poly.type
_entity_poly.pdbx_seq_one_letter_code
_entity_poly.pdbx_strand_id
1 'polypeptide(L)'
;MHNPESGVSEETDEANSAVRIVGGNVFVELDPDHPGFQDKEYRDRRNEIAKIAIEWNEMSMADRRTSKIPEAPYSDDEHGVWAAIMERMEPMHQKYACQQYLKHA
;
A
#
# COMPACT_ATOMS: atom_id res chain seq x y z
N MET A 1 12.56 23.25 22.42
CA MET A 1 12.25 24.13 21.27
C MET A 1 12.58 23.33 20.02
N HIS A 2 11.55 23.10 19.18
CA HIS A 2 11.44 22.43 17.86
C HIS A 2 12.73 21.84 17.23
N ASN A 3 12.71 20.61 16.69
CA ASN A 3 11.97 20.36 15.44
C ASN A 3 11.64 18.86 15.20
N PRO A 4 10.38 18.47 14.96
CA PRO A 4 10.03 17.16 14.39
C PRO A 4 9.92 17.29 12.86
N GLU A 5 11.03 17.47 12.16
CA GLU A 5 11.04 17.58 10.69
C GLU A 5 11.88 16.47 10.04
N SER A 6 11.53 15.21 10.30
CA SER A 6 11.98 14.12 9.43
C SER A 6 10.84 13.17 9.12
N GLY A 7 9.75 13.72 8.59
CA GLY A 7 8.87 12.97 7.72
C GLY A 7 9.52 12.97 6.33
N VAL A 8 9.87 11.81 5.82
CA VAL A 8 10.21 11.67 4.39
C VAL A 8 8.90 11.87 3.63
N SER A 9 8.63 13.11 3.23
CA SER A 9 7.58 13.43 2.27
C SER A 9 8.17 13.14 0.89
N GLU A 10 8.09 11.89 0.44
CA GLU A 10 8.18 11.63 -1.00
C GLU A 10 6.89 12.15 -1.61
N GLU A 11 6.95 13.38 -2.13
CA GLU A 11 5.92 13.96 -3.00
C GLU A 11 5.85 13.06 -4.23
N THR A 12 4.92 12.10 -4.20
CA THR A 12 4.58 11.28 -5.36
C THR A 12 3.25 11.82 -5.87
N ASP A 13 3.25 12.41 -7.06
CA ASP A 13 2.04 12.87 -7.75
C ASP A 13 1.06 11.72 -8.10
N GLU A 14 1.42 10.47 -7.76
CA GLU A 14 0.72 9.25 -8.14
C GLU A 14 -0.03 8.58 -6.97
N ALA A 15 0.33 8.88 -5.73
CA ALA A 15 -0.37 8.36 -4.57
C ALA A 15 -1.19 9.49 -3.93
N ASN A 16 -2.51 9.35 -3.89
CA ASN A 16 -3.42 10.22 -3.11
C ASN A 16 -3.22 10.05 -1.59
N SER A 17 -1.99 9.80 -1.15
CA SER A 17 -1.63 9.55 0.23
C SER A 17 -0.14 9.75 0.54
N ALA A 18 0.17 10.26 1.73
CA ALA A 18 1.53 10.39 2.27
C ALA A 18 1.71 9.52 3.52
N VAL A 19 2.94 9.04 3.80
CA VAL A 19 3.25 8.29 5.03
C VAL A 19 3.98 9.20 6.02
N ARG A 20 3.47 9.30 7.25
CA ARG A 20 4.14 10.00 8.36
C ARG A 20 4.41 9.07 9.54
N ILE A 21 5.56 9.25 10.17
CA ILE A 21 5.92 8.52 11.39
C ILE A 21 5.93 9.51 12.55
N VAL A 22 5.08 9.27 13.56
CA VAL A 22 4.95 10.14 14.74
C VAL A 22 5.06 9.29 16.00
N GLY A 23 6.12 9.51 16.78
CA GLY A 23 6.36 8.80 18.04
C GLY A 23 6.47 7.28 17.87
N GLY A 24 6.98 6.80 16.72
CA GLY A 24 7.08 5.37 16.38
C GLY A 24 5.81 4.76 15.79
N ASN A 25 4.74 5.53 15.60
CA ASN A 25 3.53 5.08 14.93
C ASN A 25 3.51 5.52 13.46
N VAL A 26 3.06 4.65 12.56
CA VAL A 26 2.97 4.90 11.12
C VAL A 26 1.55 5.34 10.77
N PHE A 27 1.44 6.45 10.04
CA PHE A 27 0.17 7.03 9.59
C PHE A 27 0.18 7.24 8.08
N VAL A 28 -0.87 6.79 7.42
CA VAL A 28 -1.17 7.11 6.03
C VAL A 28 -2.17 8.26 6.01
N GLU A 29 -1.71 9.43 5.58
CA GLU A 29 -2.55 10.59 5.30
C GLU A 29 -3.19 10.41 3.94
N LEU A 30 -4.51 10.55 3.85
CA LEU A 30 -5.25 10.47 2.59
C LEU A 30 -5.67 11.88 2.17
N ASP A 31 -5.77 12.12 0.87
CA ASP A 31 -6.39 13.33 0.35
C ASP A 31 -7.87 13.42 0.79
N PRO A 32 -8.41 14.61 1.12
CA PRO A 32 -9.83 14.79 1.45
C PRO A 32 -10.83 14.20 0.44
N ASP A 33 -10.48 14.17 -0.85
CA ASP A 33 -11.32 13.61 -1.92
C ASP A 33 -11.17 12.08 -2.06
N HIS A 34 -10.29 11.46 -1.27
CA HIS A 34 -10.12 10.02 -1.27
C HIS A 34 -11.37 9.31 -0.69
N PRO A 35 -11.93 8.27 -1.34
CA PRO A 35 -13.14 7.59 -0.88
C PRO A 35 -13.06 7.08 0.57
N GLY A 36 -11.89 6.61 0.97
CA GLY A 36 -11.59 6.16 2.33
C GLY A 36 -11.17 7.25 3.34
N PHE A 37 -11.23 8.55 2.99
CA PHE A 37 -10.75 9.64 3.86
C PHE A 37 -11.51 9.71 5.20
N GLN A 38 -12.82 9.55 5.15
CA GLN A 38 -13.69 9.57 6.34
C GLN A 38 -13.91 8.19 6.96
N ASP A 39 -13.37 7.13 6.33
CA ASP A 39 -13.49 5.77 6.84
C ASP A 39 -12.32 5.48 7.80
N LYS A 40 -12.66 5.36 9.09
CA LYS A 40 -11.68 5.12 10.13
C LYS A 40 -11.05 3.72 10.01
N GLU A 41 -11.84 2.70 9.71
CA GLU A 41 -11.36 1.31 9.62
C GLU A 41 -10.42 1.16 8.42
N TYR A 42 -10.78 1.77 7.28
CA TYR A 42 -9.91 1.85 6.12
C TYR A 42 -8.57 2.55 6.42
N ARG A 43 -8.61 3.67 7.16
CA ARG A 43 -7.38 4.39 7.53
C ARG A 43 -6.49 3.60 8.47
N ASP A 44 -7.06 2.96 9.49
CA ASP A 44 -6.32 2.10 10.40
C ASP A 44 -5.69 0.93 9.62
N ARG A 45 -6.44 0.35 8.68
CA ARG A 45 -5.94 -0.71 7.80
C ARG A 45 -4.77 -0.26 6.93
N ARG A 46 -4.83 0.95 6.36
CA ARG A 46 -3.71 1.54 5.60
C ARG A 46 -2.48 1.74 6.49
N ASN A 47 -2.65 2.15 7.75
CA ASN A 47 -1.55 2.29 8.70
C ASN A 47 -0.88 0.94 8.99
N GLU A 48 -1.65 -0.14 9.14
CA GLU A 48 -1.12 -1.50 9.36
C GLU A 48 -0.26 -1.97 8.18
N ILE A 49 -0.76 -1.82 6.96
CA ILE A 49 -0.03 -2.22 5.75
C ILE A 49 1.25 -1.39 5.60
N ALA A 50 1.17 -0.07 5.85
CA ALA A 50 2.34 0.80 5.80
C ALA A 50 3.38 0.41 6.87
N LYS A 51 2.93 0.03 8.07
CA LYS A 51 3.82 -0.43 9.14
C LYS A 51 4.61 -1.67 8.74
N ILE A 52 3.97 -2.66 8.09
CA ILE A 52 4.66 -3.85 7.56
C ILE A 52 5.81 -3.44 6.62
N ALA A 53 5.55 -2.49 5.72
CA ALA A 53 6.56 -2.00 4.78
C ALA A 53 7.70 -1.24 5.47
N ILE A 54 7.38 -0.38 6.46
CA ILE A 54 8.39 0.36 7.23
C ILE A 54 9.27 -0.58 8.04
N GLU A 55 8.68 -1.55 8.77
CA GLU A 55 9.45 -2.52 9.55
C GLU A 55 10.37 -3.36 8.65
N TRP A 56 9.87 -3.81 7.49
CA TRP A 56 10.72 -4.45 6.47
C TRP A 56 11.84 -3.53 6.00
N ASN A 57 11.56 -2.23 5.83
CA ASN A 57 12.52 -1.23 5.39
C ASN A 57 13.55 -0.77 6.44
N GLU A 58 13.30 -1.03 7.72
CA GLU A 58 14.26 -0.79 8.79
C GLU A 58 15.25 -1.96 8.95
N MET A 59 14.89 -3.16 8.45
CA MET A 59 15.78 -4.32 8.48
C MET A 59 17.04 -4.10 7.65
N SER A 60 18.17 -4.63 8.14
CA SER A 60 19.44 -4.62 7.40
C SER A 60 19.34 -5.42 6.11
N MET A 61 20.19 -5.11 5.13
CA MET A 61 20.27 -5.88 3.88
C MET A 61 20.65 -7.35 4.11
N ALA A 62 21.39 -7.66 5.18
CA ALA A 62 21.73 -9.03 5.53
C ALA A 62 20.48 -9.80 5.99
N ASP A 63 19.67 -9.19 6.85
CA ASP A 63 18.48 -9.82 7.41
C ASP A 63 17.39 -10.01 6.35
N ARG A 64 17.21 -9.03 5.44
CA ARG A 64 16.21 -9.17 4.36
C ARG A 64 16.50 -10.28 3.36
N ARG A 65 17.79 -10.61 3.14
CA ARG A 65 18.18 -11.70 2.23
C ARG A 65 17.77 -13.07 2.75
N THR A 66 17.65 -13.23 4.06
CA THR A 66 17.31 -14.49 4.72
C THR A 66 15.88 -14.52 5.23
N SER A 67 15.22 -13.36 5.33
CA SER A 67 13.85 -13.23 5.80
C SER A 67 12.84 -13.38 4.67
N LYS A 68 11.70 -14.05 4.94
CA LYS A 68 10.55 -14.08 4.04
C LYS A 68 9.88 -12.70 4.07
N ILE A 69 9.42 -12.22 2.91
CA ILE A 69 8.59 -11.01 2.82
C ILE A 69 7.35 -11.23 3.70
N PRO A 70 7.04 -10.31 4.63
CA PRO A 70 5.87 -10.43 5.49
C PRO A 70 4.58 -10.46 4.66
N GLU A 71 3.63 -11.28 5.09
CA GLU A 71 2.30 -11.29 4.48
C GLU A 71 1.47 -10.13 5.01
N ALA A 72 0.74 -9.45 4.13
CA ALA A 72 -0.35 -8.56 4.52
C ALA A 72 -1.62 -9.42 4.56
N PRO A 73 -2.20 -9.71 5.74
CA PRO A 73 -3.34 -10.62 5.87
C PRO A 73 -4.61 -9.91 5.40
N TYR A 74 -4.86 -9.90 4.09
CA TYR A 74 -6.07 -9.31 3.51
C TYR A 74 -7.33 -9.96 4.08
N SER A 75 -8.34 -9.14 4.36
CA SER A 75 -9.66 -9.59 4.78
C SER A 75 -10.45 -10.18 3.61
N ASP A 76 -11.50 -10.93 3.93
CA ASP A 76 -12.41 -11.47 2.92
C ASP A 76 -13.04 -10.37 2.05
N ASP A 77 -13.32 -9.20 2.65
CA ASP A 77 -13.85 -8.04 1.93
C ASP A 77 -12.81 -7.46 0.95
N GLU A 78 -11.55 -7.33 1.36
CA GLU A 78 -10.45 -6.89 0.49
C GLU A 78 -10.24 -7.89 -0.67
N HIS A 79 -10.33 -9.20 -0.40
CA HIS A 79 -10.30 -10.23 -1.42
C HIS A 79 -11.50 -10.16 -2.37
N GLY A 80 -12.69 -9.84 -1.86
CA GLY A 80 -13.89 -9.61 -2.66
C GLY A 80 -13.74 -8.44 -3.62
N VAL A 81 -13.17 -7.32 -3.17
CA VAL A 81 -12.87 -6.16 -4.02
C VAL A 81 -11.90 -6.54 -5.14
N TRP A 82 -10.82 -7.26 -4.82
CA TRP A 82 -9.87 -7.75 -5.81
C TRP A 82 -10.54 -8.63 -6.87
N ALA A 83 -11.36 -9.59 -6.45
CA ALA A 83 -12.08 -10.49 -7.35
C ALA A 83 -13.01 -9.72 -8.30
N ALA A 84 -13.78 -8.76 -7.78
CA ALA A 84 -14.71 -7.96 -8.56
C ALA A 84 -14.01 -7.07 -9.61
N ILE A 85 -12.80 -6.58 -9.31
CA ILE A 85 -11.97 -5.83 -10.26
C ILE A 85 -11.45 -6.78 -11.35
N MET A 86 -10.88 -7.91 -10.96
CA MET A 86 -10.28 -8.86 -11.90
C MET A 86 -11.30 -9.44 -12.88
N GLU A 87 -12.53 -9.73 -12.44
CA GLU A 87 -13.62 -10.17 -13.30
C GLU A 87 -13.90 -9.20 -14.46
N ARG A 88 -13.74 -7.89 -14.21
CA ARG A 88 -13.93 -6.84 -15.24
C ARG A 88 -12.67 -6.62 -16.06
N MET A 89 -11.50 -6.75 -15.45
CA MET A 89 -10.21 -6.48 -16.10
C MET A 89 -9.78 -7.62 -17.03
N GLU A 90 -10.07 -8.88 -16.70
CA GLU A 90 -9.67 -10.04 -17.50
C GLU A 90 -10.09 -9.95 -18.98
N PRO A 91 -11.37 -9.68 -19.35
CA PRO A 91 -11.74 -9.52 -20.75
C PRO A 91 -11.10 -8.28 -21.40
N MET A 92 -10.81 -7.23 -20.63
CA MET A 92 -10.11 -6.05 -21.13
C MET A 92 -8.65 -6.38 -21.44
N HIS A 93 -7.98 -7.15 -20.59
CA HIS A 93 -6.63 -7.62 -20.84
C HIS A 93 -6.58 -8.47 -22.11
N GLN A 94 -7.49 -9.44 -22.28
CA GLN A 94 -7.54 -10.27 -23.49
C GLN A 94 -7.68 -9.44 -24.78
N LYS A 95 -8.44 -8.34 -24.72
CA LYS A 95 -8.69 -7.49 -25.88
C LYS A 95 -7.59 -6.47 -26.16
N TYR A 96 -6.95 -5.94 -25.12
CA TYR A 96 -6.10 -4.74 -25.25
C TYR A 96 -4.66 -4.92 -24.77
N ALA A 97 -4.35 -5.95 -23.98
CA ALA A 97 -2.99 -6.15 -23.49
C ALA A 97 -2.06 -6.67 -24.59
N CYS A 98 -0.76 -6.36 -24.46
CA CYS A 98 0.25 -6.89 -25.37
C CYS A 98 0.45 -8.40 -25.17
N GLN A 99 1.02 -9.06 -26.19
CA GLN A 99 1.25 -10.51 -26.16
C GLN A 99 2.13 -10.95 -24.99
N GLN A 100 3.12 -10.13 -24.59
CA GLN A 100 3.98 -10.43 -23.45
C GLN A 100 3.18 -10.50 -22.15
N TYR A 101 2.23 -9.58 -21.94
CA TYR A 101 1.35 -9.63 -20.78
C TYR A 101 0.49 -10.90 -20.81
N LEU A 102 -0.19 -11.18 -21.93
CA LEU A 102 -1.09 -12.34 -22.05
C LEU A 102 -0.39 -13.69 -21.88
N LYS A 103 0.90 -13.77 -22.22
CA LYS A 103 1.71 -14.99 -22.04
C LYS A 103 2.06 -15.26 -20.56
N HIS A 104 2.03 -14.23 -19.72
CA HIS A 104 2.52 -14.27 -18.34
C HIS A 104 1.48 -13.81 -17.30
N ALA A 105 0.26 -13.53 -17.75
CA ALA A 105 -0.92 -13.34 -16.89
C ALA A 105 -1.36 -14.70 -16.32
#